data_AF-A0A2V5YPQ9-F1
#
_entry.id   AF-A0A2V5YPQ9-F1
#
_cell.length_a   1.000
_cell.length_b   1.000
_cell.length_c   1.000
_cell.angle_alpha   90.00
_cell.angle_beta   90.00
_cell.angle_gamma   90.00
#
_symmetry.space_group_name_H-M   'P 1'
#
loop_
_entity.id
_entity.type
_entity.pdbx_description
1 polymer ?
#
loop_
_entity_poly.entity_id
_entity_poly.type
_entity_poly.pdbx_seq_one_letter_code
_entity_poly.pdbx_strand_id
1 'polypeptide(L)'
;MRPWKLEKELEQPMSTASITEPPSETSAATDRLTEALEQKLSHPATSPDIDLHQCVNDVLADVDMTADDSGGKLSFYGRDPILPSPVRFGSMAAIGLAARGVAAAALWRQTTGDGQDISVDVRKALRRFYGFFDGKWETINGRPPSPGGYAVSPFLTGPFFRETRDGRYVLALDIYPQLLVHTLNFLGCSPSTESINNAIRKWDAVELEEAAAAEGLVLAMVRTNEEFRREPQYTDVLSKMPLITVEKIGESDPVPLKASDNLPLAGFRALGMGHVIAGAGIGRDMALYGADVLNIWRPRDSEIEAFAWDVQVGMRSTILDDSKEDRARFNQLLKEADVFFANKRPGFLKKHDLDA
;
A
#
# COMPACT_ATOMS: atom_id res chain seq x y z
N MET A 1 -48.80 -19.39 -1.78
CA MET A 1 -47.73 -20.14 -1.09
C MET A 1 -47.58 -21.52 -1.73
N ARG A 2 -46.58 -21.68 -2.60
CA ARG A 2 -46.05 -22.96 -3.05
C ARG A 2 -44.52 -22.84 -2.95
N PRO A 3 -43.81 -23.81 -2.36
CA PRO A 3 -42.38 -23.70 -2.14
C PRO A 3 -41.61 -24.01 -3.43
N TRP A 4 -40.63 -23.17 -3.75
CA TRP A 4 -39.63 -23.44 -4.78
C TRP A 4 -38.58 -24.41 -4.22
N LYS A 5 -38.45 -25.59 -4.83
CA LYS A 5 -37.33 -26.50 -4.63
C LYS A 5 -36.17 -26.02 -5.51
N LEU A 6 -35.01 -25.73 -4.91
CA LEU A 6 -33.75 -25.69 -5.65
C LEU A 6 -33.26 -27.14 -5.82
N GLU A 7 -33.19 -27.61 -7.06
CA GLU A 7 -32.38 -28.77 -7.41
C GLU A 7 -30.92 -28.33 -7.45
N LYS A 8 -30.07 -28.98 -6.65
CA LYS A 8 -28.61 -28.87 -6.73
C LYS A 8 -28.16 -29.73 -7.91
N GLU A 9 -27.71 -29.10 -8.99
CA GLU A 9 -26.86 -29.78 -9.96
C GLU A 9 -25.48 -30.00 -9.30
N LEU A 10 -25.08 -31.27 -9.22
CA LEU A 10 -23.77 -31.71 -8.79
C LEU A 10 -22.78 -31.46 -9.92
N GLU A 11 -21.97 -30.41 -9.81
CA GLU A 11 -20.79 -30.25 -10.65
C GLU A 11 -19.73 -31.30 -10.28
N GLN A 12 -19.26 -32.04 -11.27
CA GLN A 12 -18.18 -33.01 -11.16
C GLN A 12 -16.83 -32.28 -10.93
N PRO A 13 -15.87 -32.89 -10.21
CA PRO A 13 -14.58 -32.25 -9.95
C PRO A 13 -13.79 -32.08 -11.25
N MET A 14 -13.42 -30.82 -11.55
CA MET A 14 -12.51 -30.51 -12.66
C MET A 14 -11.13 -31.10 -12.42
N SER A 15 -10.65 -31.83 -13.42
CA SER A 15 -9.32 -32.41 -13.53
C SER A 15 -8.23 -31.35 -13.34
N THR A 16 -7.28 -31.60 -12.44
CA THR A 16 -6.07 -30.80 -12.24
C THR A 16 -5.17 -30.88 -13.47
N ALA A 17 -5.31 -29.90 -14.37
CA ALA A 17 -4.32 -29.66 -15.41
C ALA A 17 -3.05 -29.10 -14.75
N SER A 18 -1.94 -29.81 -14.90
CA SER A 18 -0.62 -29.38 -14.43
C SER A 18 -0.23 -28.08 -15.12
N ILE A 19 -0.11 -27.00 -14.34
CA ILE A 19 0.52 -25.77 -14.78
C ILE A 19 2.01 -26.08 -14.84
N THR A 20 2.55 -26.27 -16.05
CA THR A 20 4.00 -26.28 -16.28
C THR A 20 4.48 -24.84 -16.16
N GLU A 21 5.18 -24.54 -15.06
CA GLU A 21 5.95 -23.29 -14.90
C GLU A 21 7.01 -23.18 -16.00
N PRO A 22 7.23 -21.97 -16.57
CA PRO A 22 8.39 -21.74 -17.42
C PRO A 22 9.67 -21.84 -16.58
N PRO A 23 10.81 -22.21 -17.18
CA PRO A 23 12.04 -22.42 -16.44
C PRO A 23 12.46 -21.11 -15.76
N SER A 24 12.60 -21.16 -14.43
CA SER A 24 13.16 -20.05 -13.67
C SER A 24 14.65 -19.94 -14.00
N GLU A 25 15.00 -18.95 -14.82
CA GLU A 25 16.33 -18.38 -14.74
C GLU A 25 16.43 -17.67 -13.39
N THR A 26 16.72 -18.45 -12.36
CA THR A 26 17.16 -17.94 -11.06
C THR A 26 18.55 -17.36 -11.27
N SER A 27 18.58 -16.13 -11.79
CA SER A 27 19.58 -15.17 -11.34
C SER A 27 19.58 -15.27 -9.82
N ALA A 28 20.73 -15.65 -9.24
CA ALA A 28 20.89 -15.74 -7.81
C ALA A 28 20.79 -14.33 -7.22
N ALA A 29 19.55 -13.84 -7.06
CA ALA A 29 19.25 -12.66 -6.29
C ALA A 29 19.78 -12.95 -4.89
N THR A 30 20.93 -12.35 -4.58
CA THR A 30 21.59 -12.49 -3.29
C THR A 30 20.59 -12.05 -2.24
N ASP A 31 20.50 -12.79 -1.13
CA ASP A 31 19.61 -12.47 0.00
C ASP A 31 20.15 -11.26 0.78
N ARG A 32 20.23 -10.12 0.09
CA ARG A 32 20.78 -8.87 0.59
C ARG A 32 19.92 -8.34 1.73
N LEU A 33 18.62 -8.66 1.75
CA LEU A 33 17.72 -8.23 2.81
C LEU A 33 18.02 -8.97 4.11
N THR A 34 18.25 -10.29 4.09
CA THR A 34 18.64 -11.03 5.31
C THR A 34 19.94 -10.50 5.86
N GLU A 35 20.98 -10.38 5.03
CA GLU A 35 22.28 -9.87 5.46
C GLU A 35 22.17 -8.47 6.07
N ALA A 36 21.43 -7.57 5.42
CA ALA A 36 21.19 -6.22 5.92
C ALA A 36 20.45 -6.24 7.26
N LEU A 37 19.38 -7.03 7.40
CA LEU A 37 18.61 -7.11 8.64
C LEU A 37 19.46 -7.68 9.78
N GLU A 38 20.18 -8.78 9.56
CA GLU A 38 21.05 -9.38 10.56
C GLU A 38 22.15 -8.41 11.00
N GLN A 39 22.79 -7.72 10.06
CA GLN A 39 23.80 -6.71 10.35
C GLN A 39 23.23 -5.57 11.20
N LYS A 40 22.08 -5.00 10.82
CA LYS A 40 21.47 -3.85 11.51
C LYS A 40 20.91 -4.21 12.87
N LEU A 41 20.35 -5.41 13.03
CA LEU A 41 19.81 -5.88 14.31
C LEU A 41 20.92 -6.26 15.30
N SER A 42 22.04 -6.84 14.82
CA SER A 42 23.21 -7.15 15.64
C SER A 42 24.06 -5.93 15.99
N HIS A 43 23.98 -4.86 15.19
CA HIS A 43 24.70 -3.61 15.40
C HIS A 43 23.74 -2.40 15.36
N PRO A 44 22.84 -2.25 16.37
CA PRO A 44 21.90 -1.14 16.40
C PRO A 44 22.63 0.21 16.34
N ALA A 45 22.12 1.11 15.50
CA ALA A 45 22.72 2.43 15.36
C ALA A 45 22.62 3.22 16.69
N THR A 46 23.75 3.72 17.17
CA THR A 46 23.85 4.53 18.40
C THR A 46 24.03 6.02 18.15
N SER A 47 24.18 6.42 16.87
CA SER A 47 24.30 7.82 16.43
C SER A 47 23.09 8.21 15.56
N PRO A 48 22.65 9.49 15.54
CA PRO A 48 21.63 9.98 14.59
C PRO A 48 22.14 10.09 13.15
N ASP A 49 23.41 9.81 12.89
CA ASP A 49 23.98 9.91 11.54
C ASP A 49 23.36 8.87 10.61
N ILE A 50 23.03 9.32 9.39
CA ILE A 50 22.55 8.50 8.28
C ILE A 50 22.88 9.24 7.00
N ASP A 51 23.37 8.51 6.01
CA ASP A 51 23.61 9.07 4.68
C ASP A 51 22.30 9.07 3.88
N LEU A 52 21.54 10.16 4.00
CA LEU A 52 20.28 10.32 3.29
C LEU A 52 20.45 10.37 1.77
N HIS A 53 21.61 10.82 1.27
CA HIS A 53 21.87 10.84 -0.16
C HIS A 53 22.03 9.42 -0.70
N GLN A 54 22.85 8.61 -0.01
CA GLN A 54 23.01 7.22 -0.40
C GLN A 54 21.69 6.45 -0.31
N CYS A 55 20.92 6.62 0.77
CA CYS A 55 19.63 5.94 0.90
C CYS A 55 18.62 6.33 -0.19
N VAL A 56 18.65 7.58 -0.69
CA VAL A 56 17.82 7.97 -1.84
C VAL A 56 18.28 7.29 -3.12
N ASN A 57 19.59 7.24 -3.37
CA ASN A 57 20.14 6.53 -4.52
C ASN A 57 19.86 5.02 -4.46
N ASP A 58 19.87 4.41 -3.27
CA ASP A 58 19.52 3.00 -3.09
C ASP A 58 18.07 2.72 -3.52
N VAL A 59 17.14 3.64 -3.25
CA VAL A 59 15.74 3.54 -3.71
C VAL A 59 15.62 3.77 -5.22
N LEU A 60 16.32 4.77 -5.74
CA LEU A 60 16.27 5.14 -7.16
C LEU A 60 16.95 4.09 -8.08
N ALA A 61 17.90 3.33 -7.54
CA ALA A 61 18.63 2.32 -8.30
C ALA A 61 17.71 1.22 -8.87
N ASP A 62 16.62 0.88 -8.18
CA ASP A 62 15.65 -0.13 -8.66
C ASP A 62 14.87 0.32 -9.91
N VAL A 63 14.94 1.60 -10.28
CA VAL A 63 14.33 2.16 -11.48
C VAL A 63 15.36 2.81 -12.41
N ASP A 64 16.63 2.39 -12.31
CA ASP A 64 17.76 2.89 -13.11
C ASP A 64 17.96 4.42 -13.01
N MET A 65 17.72 5.00 -11.84
CA MET A 65 17.87 6.43 -11.56
C MET A 65 18.87 6.73 -10.45
N THR A 66 19.30 7.98 -10.38
CA THR A 66 20.13 8.57 -9.33
C THR A 66 19.64 9.98 -8.98
N ALA A 67 20.10 10.55 -7.86
CA ALA A 67 19.79 11.93 -7.50
C ALA A 67 20.18 12.96 -8.58
N ASP A 68 21.19 12.66 -9.39
CA ASP A 68 21.70 13.54 -10.45
C ASP A 68 20.70 13.69 -11.62
N ASP A 69 19.75 12.76 -11.77
CA ASP A 69 18.72 12.84 -12.81
C ASP A 69 17.79 14.06 -12.62
N SER A 70 17.73 14.61 -11.41
CA SER A 70 17.06 15.89 -11.14
C SER A 70 17.65 17.07 -11.93
N GLY A 71 18.90 16.96 -12.38
CA GLY A 71 19.64 18.05 -13.03
C GLY A 71 19.99 19.21 -12.10
N GLY A 72 19.77 19.07 -10.79
CA GLY A 72 20.08 20.07 -9.77
C GLY A 72 20.65 19.45 -8.51
N LYS A 73 20.69 20.22 -7.43
CA LYS A 73 21.24 19.80 -6.14
C LYS A 73 20.15 19.22 -5.25
N LEU A 74 20.33 17.98 -4.78
CA LEU A 74 19.60 17.43 -3.64
C LEU A 74 20.22 17.92 -2.32
N SER A 75 19.41 18.30 -1.33
CA SER A 75 19.89 18.67 0.00
C SER A 75 18.89 18.34 1.11
N PHE A 76 19.42 18.09 2.31
CA PHE A 76 18.63 17.76 3.48
C PHE A 76 18.87 18.74 4.62
N TYR A 77 17.82 19.04 5.37
CA TYR A 77 17.88 19.82 6.60
C TYR A 77 17.26 19.03 7.76
N GLY A 78 17.92 19.04 8.93
CA GLY A 78 17.45 18.34 10.13
C GLY A 78 18.05 16.96 10.30
N ARG A 79 17.73 16.30 11.42
CA ARG A 79 18.22 14.98 11.82
C ARG A 79 17.08 14.16 12.42
N ASP A 80 17.26 12.85 12.49
CA ASP A 80 16.34 11.86 13.04
C ASP A 80 17.18 10.81 13.81
N PRO A 81 16.73 10.25 14.95
CA PRO A 81 15.35 10.17 15.44
C PRO A 81 14.81 11.48 16.04
N ILE A 82 13.58 11.84 15.66
CA ILE A 82 12.78 12.91 16.28
C ILE A 82 11.82 12.33 17.33
N LEU A 83 11.29 11.14 17.06
CA LEU A 83 10.43 10.39 17.98
C LEU A 83 11.26 9.36 18.77
N PRO A 84 10.88 9.04 20.03
CA PRO A 84 11.54 7.98 20.81
C PRO A 84 11.15 6.59 20.26
N SER A 85 11.69 6.26 19.09
CA SER A 85 11.37 5.06 18.32
C SER A 85 12.67 4.41 17.80
N PRO A 86 12.73 3.06 17.73
CA PRO A 86 13.82 2.38 17.03
C PRO A 86 13.76 2.61 15.51
N VAL A 87 12.62 3.07 14.98
CA VAL A 87 12.41 3.40 13.58
C VAL A 87 12.59 4.89 13.35
N ARG A 88 13.41 5.24 12.37
CA ARG A 88 13.68 6.60 11.91
C ARG A 88 12.58 7.12 10.98
N PHE A 89 11.42 7.45 11.55
CA PHE A 89 10.25 7.91 10.79
C PHE A 89 10.51 9.16 9.97
N GLY A 90 11.30 10.12 10.48
CA GLY A 90 11.64 11.32 9.73
C GLY A 90 12.49 11.02 8.50
N SER A 91 13.50 10.15 8.66
CA SER A 91 14.39 9.73 7.58
C SER A 91 13.63 8.90 6.54
N MET A 92 12.80 7.96 6.98
CA MET A 92 11.98 7.12 6.12
C MET A 92 11.07 7.95 5.20
N ALA A 93 10.39 8.95 5.77
CA ALA A 93 9.57 9.87 4.97
C ALA A 93 10.42 10.77 4.06
N ALA A 94 11.56 11.26 4.54
CA ALA A 94 12.44 12.14 3.77
C ALA A 94 13.02 11.44 2.53
N ILE A 95 13.46 10.19 2.67
CA ILE A 95 14.01 9.37 1.58
C ILE A 95 12.95 9.19 0.49
N GLY A 96 11.73 8.75 0.85
CA GLY A 96 10.65 8.55 -0.12
C GLY A 96 10.23 9.86 -0.83
N LEU A 97 10.16 10.97 -0.10
CA LEU A 97 9.84 12.28 -0.68
C LEU A 97 10.94 12.78 -1.62
N ALA A 98 12.21 12.57 -1.27
CA ALA A 98 13.34 12.95 -2.09
C ALA A 98 13.39 12.11 -3.39
N ALA A 99 13.28 10.78 -3.29
CA ALA A 99 13.27 9.90 -4.47
C ALA A 99 12.13 10.28 -5.44
N ARG A 100 10.92 10.50 -4.91
CA ARG A 100 9.79 10.99 -5.71
C ARG A 100 10.04 12.37 -6.32
N GLY A 101 10.65 13.28 -5.57
CA GLY A 101 11.03 14.61 -6.06
C GLY A 101 12.04 14.54 -7.20
N VAL A 102 13.05 13.66 -7.10
CA VAL A 102 14.04 13.41 -8.16
C VAL A 102 13.36 12.87 -9.41
N ALA A 103 12.47 11.88 -9.28
CA ALA A 103 11.72 11.34 -10.41
C ALA A 103 10.87 12.40 -11.12
N ALA A 104 10.18 13.26 -10.37
CA ALA A 104 9.40 14.37 -10.94
C ALA A 104 10.30 15.41 -11.62
N ALA A 105 11.46 15.74 -11.04
CA ALA A 105 12.43 16.67 -11.63
C ALA A 105 13.06 16.10 -12.91
N ALA A 106 13.30 14.79 -12.98
CA ALA A 106 13.78 14.13 -14.18
C ALA A 106 12.77 14.24 -15.34
N LEU A 107 11.48 14.04 -15.07
CA LEU A 107 10.41 14.24 -16.07
C LEU A 107 10.31 15.70 -16.52
N TRP A 108 10.43 16.65 -15.57
CA TRP A 108 10.49 18.07 -15.89
C TRP A 108 11.67 18.41 -16.81
N ARG A 109 12.85 17.87 -16.51
CA ARG A 109 14.06 18.08 -17.31
C ARG A 109 13.95 17.47 -18.70
N GLN A 110 13.32 16.31 -18.84
CA GLN A 110 13.10 15.69 -20.16
C GLN A 110 12.21 16.55 -21.06
N THR A 111 11.26 17.30 -20.49
CA THR A 111 10.32 18.13 -21.25
C THR A 111 10.80 19.56 -21.48
N THR A 112 11.55 20.12 -20.54
CA THR A 112 11.97 21.55 -20.57
C THR A 112 13.46 21.74 -20.85
N GLY A 113 14.29 20.73 -20.59
CA GLY A 113 15.75 20.81 -20.59
C GLY A 113 16.36 21.29 -19.26
N ASP A 114 15.54 21.85 -18.36
CA ASP A 114 16.02 22.48 -17.12
C ASP A 114 15.96 21.50 -15.93
N GLY A 115 17.02 21.51 -15.11
CA GLY A 115 17.05 20.77 -13.85
C GLY A 115 16.39 21.52 -12.70
N GLN A 116 16.18 20.83 -11.57
CA GLN A 116 15.64 21.44 -10.34
C GLN A 116 16.45 21.07 -9.10
N ASP A 117 16.69 22.06 -8.24
CA ASP A 117 17.20 21.83 -6.89
C ASP A 117 16.09 21.27 -5.99
N ILE A 118 16.42 20.25 -5.20
CA ILE A 118 15.49 19.58 -4.27
C ILE A 118 15.99 19.76 -2.85
N SER A 119 15.14 20.29 -1.98
CA SER A 119 15.45 20.49 -0.56
C SER A 119 14.41 19.81 0.33
N VAL A 120 14.84 18.90 1.21
CA VAL A 120 13.96 18.17 2.12
C VAL A 120 14.28 18.49 3.57
N ASP A 121 13.29 19.03 4.30
CA ASP A 121 13.38 19.20 5.75
C ASP A 121 12.86 17.93 6.44
N VAL A 122 13.78 17.14 7.00
CA VAL A 122 13.51 15.85 7.67
C VAL A 122 12.48 16.00 8.78
N ARG A 123 12.47 17.15 9.47
CA ARG A 123 11.52 17.43 10.55
C ARG A 123 10.10 17.64 10.04
N LYS A 124 9.97 18.19 8.83
CA LYS A 124 8.68 18.35 8.15
C LYS A 124 8.26 17.06 7.46
N ALA A 125 9.20 16.28 6.93
CA ALA A 125 8.93 14.98 6.32
C ALA A 125 8.23 14.04 7.29
N LEU A 126 8.62 14.04 8.57
CA LEU A 126 7.94 13.29 9.64
C LEU A 126 6.41 13.54 9.68
N ARG A 127 5.95 14.74 9.29
CA ARG A 127 4.51 15.06 9.25
C ARG A 127 3.74 14.28 8.18
N ARG A 128 4.38 13.42 7.38
CA ARG A 128 3.65 12.39 6.62
C ARG A 128 2.92 11.39 7.51
N PHE A 129 3.30 11.28 8.78
CA PHE A 129 2.61 10.44 9.77
C PHE A 129 1.68 11.25 10.70
N TYR A 130 1.46 12.55 10.44
CA TYR A 130 0.82 13.50 11.38
C TYR A 130 -0.55 13.04 11.88
N GLY A 131 -1.36 12.46 10.99
CA GLY A 131 -2.68 11.94 11.32
C GLY A 131 -2.66 10.87 12.42
N PHE A 132 -1.59 10.09 12.52
CA PHE A 132 -1.46 9.00 13.49
C PHE A 132 -0.90 9.44 14.83
N PHE A 133 0.03 10.41 14.87
CA PHE A 133 0.69 10.79 16.13
C PHE A 133 0.14 12.08 16.75
N ASP A 134 -0.18 13.09 15.93
CA ASP A 134 -0.68 14.39 16.41
C ASP A 134 -2.22 14.48 16.30
N GLY A 135 -2.87 13.48 15.70
CA GLY A 135 -4.32 13.40 15.55
C GLY A 135 -4.92 14.50 14.67
N LYS A 136 -4.08 15.14 13.84
CA LYS A 136 -4.45 16.26 12.99
C LYS A 136 -4.41 15.84 11.52
N TRP A 137 -5.52 16.09 10.86
CA TRP A 137 -5.79 15.71 9.48
C TRP A 137 -6.20 16.93 8.66
N GLU A 138 -6.27 16.74 7.35
CA GLU A 138 -6.86 17.66 6.39
C GLU A 138 -8.27 18.04 6.82
N THR A 139 -8.68 19.27 6.51
CA THR A 139 -10.01 19.77 6.88
C THR A 139 -10.82 20.10 5.65
N ILE A 140 -12.10 19.75 5.65
CA ILE A 140 -13.07 20.20 4.65
C ILE A 140 -13.97 21.25 5.31
N ASN A 141 -14.01 22.46 4.74
CA ASN A 141 -14.74 23.60 5.31
C ASN A 141 -14.39 23.88 6.78
N GLY A 142 -13.10 23.73 7.14
CA GLY A 142 -12.58 23.94 8.49
C GLY A 142 -12.94 22.86 9.51
N ARG A 143 -13.58 21.76 9.11
CA ARG A 143 -13.88 20.62 10.00
C ARG A 143 -12.86 19.50 9.81
N PRO A 144 -12.36 18.87 10.90
CA PRO A 144 -11.56 17.66 10.81
C PRO A 144 -12.43 16.45 10.42
N PRO A 145 -11.81 15.36 9.96
CA PRO A 145 -12.53 14.15 9.58
C PRO A 145 -13.24 13.54 10.79
N SER A 146 -14.46 13.08 10.58
CA SER A 146 -15.24 12.35 11.57
C SER A 146 -15.01 10.84 11.42
N PRO A 147 -14.81 10.10 12.52
CA PRO A 147 -14.76 8.64 12.46
C PRO A 147 -16.12 8.02 12.08
N GLY A 148 -17.23 8.77 12.15
CA GLY A 148 -18.55 8.31 11.75
C GLY A 148 -18.93 6.96 12.38
N GLY A 149 -19.47 6.04 11.57
CA GLY A 149 -19.81 4.69 12.00
C GLY A 149 -18.61 3.84 12.45
N TYR A 150 -17.39 4.20 12.08
CA TYR A 150 -16.17 3.50 12.51
C TYR A 150 -15.77 3.82 13.95
N ALA A 151 -16.33 4.88 14.55
CA ALA A 151 -16.04 5.29 15.93
C ALA A 151 -16.34 4.21 16.97
N VAL A 152 -17.30 3.33 16.67
CA VAL A 152 -17.73 2.24 17.55
C VAL A 152 -17.09 0.90 17.19
N SER A 153 -16.17 0.86 16.23
CA SER A 153 -15.53 -0.39 15.82
C SER A 153 -14.61 -0.90 16.96
N PRO A 154 -14.82 -2.13 17.45
CA PRO A 154 -13.94 -2.71 18.46
C PRO A 154 -12.53 -3.00 17.91
N PHE A 155 -12.35 -2.97 16.58
CA PHE A 155 -11.06 -3.12 15.90
C PHE A 155 -10.30 -1.79 15.73
N LEU A 156 -10.94 -0.65 16.02
CA LEU A 156 -10.30 0.67 16.08
C LEU A 156 -10.16 1.22 17.51
N THR A 157 -10.74 0.53 18.49
CA THR A 157 -10.62 0.89 19.90
C THR A 157 -9.63 -0.05 20.58
N GLY A 158 -8.61 0.53 21.22
CA GLY A 158 -7.54 -0.23 21.86
C GLY A 158 -8.05 -1.16 22.99
N PRO A 159 -7.27 -2.20 23.35
CA PRO A 159 -5.94 -2.52 22.82
C PRO A 159 -5.98 -3.20 21.44
N PHE A 160 -5.05 -2.82 20.54
CA PHE A 160 -4.91 -3.39 19.19
C PHE A 160 -4.31 -4.80 19.21
N PHE A 161 -3.35 -5.02 20.12
CA PHE A 161 -2.73 -6.31 20.35
C PHE A 161 -3.53 -7.10 21.39
N ARG A 162 -3.89 -8.33 21.03
CA ARG A 162 -4.80 -9.17 21.80
C ARG A 162 -4.11 -10.46 22.15
N GLU A 163 -4.08 -10.77 23.44
CA GLU A 163 -3.42 -11.95 23.98
C GLU A 163 -4.18 -13.23 23.62
N THR A 164 -3.43 -14.24 23.18
CA THR A 164 -3.92 -15.59 22.85
C THR A 164 -3.70 -16.56 24.01
N ARG A 165 -4.25 -17.78 23.91
CA ARG A 165 -4.23 -18.81 24.96
C ARG A 165 -2.81 -19.17 25.43
N ASP A 166 -1.89 -19.24 24.49
CA ASP A 166 -0.47 -19.56 24.63
C ASP A 166 0.40 -18.38 25.14
N GLY A 167 -0.22 -17.25 25.52
CA GLY A 167 0.47 -16.05 25.98
C GLY A 167 1.16 -15.25 24.88
N ARG A 168 0.93 -15.60 23.60
CA ARG A 168 1.33 -14.79 22.45
C ARG A 168 0.30 -13.68 22.19
N TYR A 169 0.52 -12.88 21.16
CA TYR A 169 -0.38 -11.79 20.78
C TYR A 169 -0.71 -11.84 19.30
N VAL A 170 -1.93 -11.45 18.95
CA VAL A 170 -2.35 -11.17 17.58
C VAL A 170 -2.77 -9.70 17.44
N LEU A 171 -2.58 -9.16 16.24
CA LEU A 171 -3.13 -7.88 15.82
C LEU A 171 -4.40 -8.15 15.01
N ALA A 172 -5.54 -7.62 15.47
CA ALA A 172 -6.83 -7.76 14.81
C ALA A 172 -7.30 -6.41 14.23
N LEU A 173 -7.31 -6.27 12.91
CA LEU A 173 -7.56 -4.99 12.22
C LEU A 173 -8.64 -5.06 11.12
N ASP A 174 -9.63 -5.92 11.30
CA ASP A 174 -10.79 -6.04 10.42
C ASP A 174 -11.81 -4.89 10.62
N ILE A 175 -11.39 -3.68 10.29
CA ILE A 175 -12.11 -2.43 10.59
C ILE A 175 -13.25 -2.11 9.60
N TYR A 176 -13.19 -2.66 8.38
CA TYR A 176 -14.21 -2.41 7.36
C TYR A 176 -15.46 -3.26 7.59
N PRO A 177 -16.69 -2.76 7.27
CA PRO A 177 -17.93 -3.39 7.72
C PRO A 177 -18.08 -4.88 7.38
N GLN A 178 -17.69 -5.30 6.17
CA GLN A 178 -17.77 -6.71 5.77
C GLN A 178 -16.79 -7.59 6.57
N LEU A 179 -15.55 -7.12 6.72
CA LEU A 179 -14.52 -7.81 7.49
C LEU A 179 -14.86 -7.88 8.98
N LEU A 180 -15.39 -6.80 9.54
CA LEU A 180 -15.87 -6.75 10.93
C LEU A 180 -16.91 -7.85 11.18
N VAL A 181 -17.95 -7.92 10.34
CA VAL A 181 -19.02 -8.91 10.49
C VAL A 181 -18.50 -10.34 10.32
N HIS A 182 -17.64 -10.57 9.32
CA HIS A 182 -17.05 -11.89 9.07
C HIS A 182 -16.18 -12.34 10.25
N THR A 183 -15.36 -11.45 10.80
CA THR A 183 -14.51 -11.74 11.96
C THR A 183 -15.33 -12.08 13.20
N LEU A 184 -16.41 -11.35 13.47
CA LEU A 184 -17.29 -11.64 14.61
C LEU A 184 -17.97 -13.01 14.49
N ASN A 185 -18.41 -13.36 13.27
CA ASN A 185 -18.99 -14.68 13.00
C ASN A 185 -17.94 -15.80 13.14
N PHE A 186 -16.73 -15.59 12.61
CA PHE A 186 -15.61 -16.51 12.70
C PHE A 186 -15.22 -16.78 14.16
N LEU A 187 -15.08 -15.73 14.97
CA LEU A 187 -14.77 -15.83 16.39
C LEU A 187 -15.98 -16.28 17.25
N GLY A 188 -17.19 -16.25 16.71
CA GLY A 188 -18.43 -16.55 17.43
C GLY A 188 -18.68 -15.61 18.61
N CYS A 189 -18.47 -14.30 18.43
CA CYS A 189 -18.47 -13.32 19.50
C CYS A 189 -19.29 -12.05 19.18
N SER A 190 -19.55 -11.22 20.19
CA SER A 190 -20.28 -9.96 20.04
C SER A 190 -19.34 -8.80 19.69
N PRO A 191 -19.83 -7.67 19.12
CA PRO A 191 -19.00 -6.53 18.71
C PRO A 191 -18.53 -5.69 19.90
N SER A 192 -17.87 -6.30 20.89
CA SER A 192 -17.24 -5.62 22.01
C SER A 192 -15.80 -6.08 22.20
N THR A 193 -14.93 -5.16 22.63
CA THR A 193 -13.52 -5.44 22.91
C THR A 193 -13.35 -6.61 23.88
N GLU A 194 -14.21 -6.69 24.90
CA GLU A 194 -14.19 -7.78 25.88
C GLU A 194 -14.55 -9.14 25.25
N SER A 195 -15.63 -9.20 24.46
CA SER A 195 -16.08 -10.46 23.84
C SER A 195 -15.05 -10.98 22.84
N ILE A 196 -14.47 -10.09 22.03
CA ILE A 196 -13.40 -10.42 21.07
C ILE A 196 -12.17 -10.93 21.80
N ASN A 197 -11.71 -10.26 22.86
CA ASN A 197 -10.56 -10.72 23.65
C ASN A 197 -10.81 -12.09 24.27
N ASN A 198 -12.01 -12.32 24.80
CA ASN A 198 -12.39 -13.62 25.37
C ASN A 198 -12.48 -14.73 24.33
N ALA A 199 -12.84 -14.41 23.08
CA ALA A 199 -12.82 -15.36 21.98
C ALA A 199 -11.38 -15.69 21.56
N ILE A 200 -10.53 -14.68 21.36
CA ILE A 200 -9.14 -14.82 20.94
C ILE A 200 -8.31 -15.62 21.98
N ARG A 201 -8.54 -15.40 23.28
CA ARG A 201 -7.89 -16.15 24.37
C ARG A 201 -8.16 -17.66 24.39
N LYS A 202 -9.04 -18.17 23.54
CA LYS A 202 -9.32 -19.61 23.41
C LYS A 202 -8.41 -20.30 22.40
N TRP A 203 -7.73 -19.53 21.55
CA TRP A 203 -6.89 -20.01 20.46
C TRP A 203 -5.41 -19.84 20.77
N ASP A 204 -4.57 -20.72 20.23
CA ASP A 204 -3.13 -20.47 20.11
C ASP A 204 -2.89 -19.54 18.91
N ALA A 205 -1.83 -18.71 18.95
CA ALA A 205 -1.68 -17.62 17.99
C ALA A 205 -1.50 -18.07 16.53
N VAL A 206 -0.70 -19.11 16.30
CA VAL A 206 -0.46 -19.66 14.95
C VAL A 206 -1.75 -20.27 14.39
N GLU A 207 -2.45 -21.09 15.19
CA GLU A 207 -3.71 -21.73 14.77
C GLU A 207 -4.77 -20.68 14.41
N LEU A 208 -4.85 -19.60 15.19
CA LEU A 208 -5.79 -18.50 14.93
C LEU A 208 -5.44 -17.76 13.64
N GLU A 209 -4.18 -17.40 13.44
CA GLU A 209 -3.74 -16.69 12.24
C GLU A 209 -3.98 -17.53 10.98
N GLU A 210 -3.62 -18.81 10.99
CA GLU A 210 -3.82 -19.71 9.84
C GLU A 210 -5.31 -19.88 9.52
N ALA A 211 -6.15 -20.12 10.54
CA ALA A 211 -7.58 -20.25 10.36
C ALA A 211 -8.23 -18.94 9.86
N ALA A 212 -7.78 -17.79 10.37
CA ALA A 212 -8.27 -16.49 9.93
C ALA A 212 -7.81 -16.15 8.51
N ALA A 213 -6.56 -16.48 8.15
CA ALA A 213 -6.02 -16.28 6.80
C ALA A 213 -6.78 -17.12 5.76
N ALA A 214 -7.17 -18.36 6.10
CA ALA A 214 -8.00 -19.21 5.24
C ALA A 214 -9.39 -18.59 4.94
N GLU A 215 -9.90 -17.78 5.86
CA GLU A 215 -11.15 -17.01 5.72
C GLU A 215 -10.93 -15.61 5.09
N GLY A 216 -9.68 -15.20 4.86
CA GLY A 216 -9.33 -13.89 4.31
C GLY A 216 -9.45 -12.73 5.30
N LEU A 217 -9.28 -13.00 6.60
CA LEU A 217 -9.38 -12.02 7.70
C LEU A 217 -8.01 -11.44 8.10
N VAL A 218 -8.00 -10.23 8.65
CA VAL A 218 -6.80 -9.50 9.08
C VAL A 218 -6.56 -9.72 10.58
N LEU A 219 -6.05 -10.92 10.88
CA LEU A 219 -5.66 -11.38 12.20
C LEU A 219 -4.25 -11.99 12.13
N ALA A 220 -3.23 -11.19 12.44
CA ALA A 220 -1.83 -11.59 12.30
C ALA A 220 -1.14 -11.75 13.67
N MET A 221 -0.40 -12.85 13.86
CA MET A 221 0.40 -13.10 15.03
C MET A 221 1.60 -12.16 15.10
N VAL A 222 1.83 -11.61 16.30
CA VAL A 222 3.00 -10.79 16.61
C VAL A 222 4.23 -11.70 16.71
N ARG A 223 5.21 -11.41 15.86
CA ARG A 223 6.47 -12.14 15.74
C ARG A 223 7.65 -11.26 16.08
N THR A 224 8.69 -11.88 16.61
CA THR A 224 10.03 -11.30 16.64
C THR A 224 10.62 -11.26 15.22
N ASN A 225 11.67 -10.46 15.02
CA ASN A 225 12.40 -10.45 13.73
C ASN A 225 12.97 -11.83 13.37
N GLU A 226 13.39 -12.63 14.35
CA GLU A 226 13.91 -13.98 14.10
C GLU A 226 12.80 -14.93 13.63
N GLU A 227 11.64 -14.89 14.28
CA GLU A 227 10.48 -15.69 13.87
C GLU A 227 9.97 -15.29 12.48
N PHE A 228 9.84 -13.99 12.22
CA PHE A 228 9.39 -13.48 10.92
C PHE A 228 10.28 -13.95 9.75
N ARG A 229 11.60 -14.01 9.95
CA ARG A 229 12.54 -14.47 8.91
C ARG A 229 12.47 -15.97 8.60
N ARG A 230 11.74 -16.75 9.40
CA ARG A 230 11.47 -18.16 9.15
C ARG A 230 10.18 -18.40 8.38
N GLU A 231 9.35 -17.37 8.23
CA GLU A 231 8.07 -17.48 7.54
C GLU A 231 8.26 -17.65 6.03
N PRO A 232 7.42 -18.46 5.35
CA PRO A 232 7.46 -18.61 3.89
C PRO A 232 7.36 -17.28 3.15
N GLN A 233 6.55 -16.35 3.66
CA GLN A 233 6.41 -15.01 3.08
C GLN A 233 7.75 -14.26 3.06
N TYR A 234 8.64 -14.51 4.02
CA TYR A 234 9.97 -13.93 4.02
C TYR A 234 10.95 -14.73 3.14
N THR A 235 11.07 -16.04 3.38
CA THR A 235 12.07 -16.89 2.73
C THR A 235 11.84 -17.04 1.23
N ASP A 236 10.57 -17.11 0.83
CA ASP A 236 10.20 -17.44 -0.55
C ASP A 236 9.97 -16.16 -1.36
N VAL A 237 9.65 -15.03 -0.70
CA VAL A 237 9.31 -13.76 -1.36
C VAL A 237 10.24 -12.63 -0.91
N LEU A 238 10.06 -12.10 0.31
CA LEU A 238 10.63 -10.80 0.68
C LEU A 238 12.16 -10.75 0.69
N SER A 239 12.82 -11.84 1.08
CA SER A 239 14.30 -11.94 1.15
C SER A 239 15.01 -11.59 -0.16
N LYS A 240 14.33 -11.80 -1.30
CA LYS A 240 14.87 -11.64 -2.65
C LYS A 240 14.11 -10.59 -3.48
N MET A 241 13.03 -10.04 -2.94
CA MET A 241 12.18 -9.09 -3.67
C MET A 241 12.86 -7.72 -3.70
N PRO A 242 13.09 -7.11 -4.88
CA PRO A 242 13.55 -5.72 -4.95
C PRO A 242 12.48 -4.78 -4.37
N LEU A 243 12.86 -3.56 -4.00
CA LEU A 243 11.91 -2.58 -3.47
C LEU A 243 10.92 -2.14 -4.56
N ILE A 244 11.41 -1.97 -5.78
CA ILE A 244 10.61 -1.64 -6.97
C ILE A 244 10.91 -2.64 -8.08
N THR A 245 9.88 -3.11 -8.79
CA THR A 245 10.04 -3.93 -10.01
C THR A 245 9.42 -3.20 -11.18
N VAL A 246 10.13 -3.14 -12.30
CA VAL A 246 9.64 -2.62 -13.57
C VAL A 246 9.63 -3.77 -14.58
N GLU A 247 8.44 -4.10 -15.07
CA GLU A 247 8.24 -5.16 -16.05
C GLU A 247 7.62 -4.57 -17.32
N LYS A 248 8.17 -4.95 -18.49
CA LYS A 248 7.60 -4.60 -19.78
C LYS A 248 6.53 -5.64 -20.15
N ILE A 249 5.29 -5.19 -20.24
CA ILE A 249 4.11 -6.06 -20.38
C ILE A 249 3.58 -6.14 -21.82
N GLY A 250 4.22 -5.45 -22.77
CA GLY A 250 3.80 -5.41 -24.16
C GLY A 250 4.73 -4.56 -25.03
N GLU A 251 4.61 -4.73 -26.34
CA GLU A 251 5.35 -3.94 -27.32
C GLU A 251 4.52 -2.76 -27.81
N SER A 252 5.08 -1.55 -27.70
CA SER A 252 4.53 -0.32 -28.27
C SER A 252 5.65 0.66 -28.56
N ASP A 253 5.40 1.59 -29.48
CA ASP A 253 6.29 2.74 -29.65
C ASP A 253 6.28 3.60 -28.36
N PRO A 254 7.41 4.21 -27.97
CA PRO A 254 7.44 5.15 -26.85
C PRO A 254 6.47 6.32 -27.08
N VAL A 255 5.68 6.65 -26.06
CA VAL A 255 4.80 7.83 -26.09
C VAL A 255 5.61 9.05 -25.64
N PRO A 256 5.77 10.10 -26.48
CA PRO A 256 6.51 11.29 -26.08
C PRO A 256 5.84 12.01 -24.92
N LEU A 257 6.64 12.46 -23.95
CA LEU A 257 6.15 13.35 -22.90
C LEU A 257 5.68 14.67 -23.53
N LYS A 258 4.50 15.13 -23.14
CA LYS A 258 4.00 16.45 -23.55
C LYS A 258 4.64 17.50 -22.66
N ALA A 259 5.38 18.43 -23.28
CA ALA A 259 5.91 19.57 -22.54
C ALA A 259 4.77 20.43 -21.99
N SER A 260 4.94 20.88 -20.74
CA SER A 260 4.06 21.84 -20.10
C SER A 260 4.88 22.83 -19.32
N ASP A 261 4.50 24.11 -19.41
CA ASP A 261 5.20 25.21 -18.75
C ASP A 261 4.89 25.30 -17.25
N ASN A 262 4.08 24.38 -16.69
CA ASN A 262 3.57 24.50 -15.32
C ASN A 262 4.01 23.36 -14.39
N LEU A 263 3.69 22.10 -14.73
CA LEU A 263 3.95 20.95 -13.85
C LEU A 263 4.40 19.70 -14.64
N PRO A 264 5.22 18.80 -14.05
CA PRO A 264 5.87 17.70 -14.78
C PRO A 264 4.91 16.66 -15.38
N LEU A 265 3.73 16.48 -14.80
CA LEU A 265 2.70 15.55 -15.28
C LEU A 265 1.48 16.27 -15.87
N ALA A 266 1.58 17.56 -16.18
CA ALA A 266 0.47 18.28 -16.78
C ALA A 266 0.09 17.67 -18.15
N GLY A 267 -1.20 17.35 -18.30
CA GLY A 267 -1.73 16.70 -19.50
C GLY A 267 -1.69 15.17 -19.49
N PHE A 268 -1.10 14.55 -18.46
CA PHE A 268 -1.21 13.11 -18.22
C PHE A 268 -2.56 12.76 -17.60
N ARG A 269 -3.08 11.60 -17.96
CA ARG A 269 -4.33 11.06 -17.42
C ARG A 269 -4.03 9.78 -16.67
N ALA A 270 -4.35 9.76 -15.38
CA ALA A 270 -4.16 8.59 -14.54
C ALA A 270 -5.53 8.03 -14.09
N LEU A 271 -5.74 6.75 -14.37
CA LEU A 271 -6.94 6.02 -13.96
C LEU A 271 -6.61 5.07 -12.81
N GLY A 272 -7.31 5.22 -11.71
CA GLY A 272 -7.04 4.50 -10.47
C GLY A 272 -8.11 3.51 -10.07
N MET A 273 -7.69 2.42 -9.44
CA MET A 273 -8.49 1.64 -8.50
C MET A 273 -7.81 1.61 -7.12
N GLY A 274 -7.31 2.77 -6.70
CA GLY A 274 -6.67 2.97 -5.40
C GLY A 274 -7.68 2.88 -4.27
N HIS A 275 -7.32 2.14 -3.22
CA HIS A 275 -8.11 2.00 -1.99
C HIS A 275 -7.19 2.12 -0.78
N VAL A 276 -7.70 2.64 0.34
CA VAL A 276 -6.88 2.90 1.54
C VAL A 276 -5.71 3.84 1.21
N ILE A 277 -4.67 3.85 2.04
CA ILE A 277 -3.65 4.91 2.08
C ILE A 277 -2.63 4.77 0.95
N ALA A 278 -1.99 3.61 0.80
CA ALA A 278 -0.84 3.45 -0.10
C ALA A 278 -1.24 3.60 -1.58
N GLY A 279 -2.28 2.89 -2.03
CA GLY A 279 -2.70 2.94 -3.43
C GLY A 279 -3.29 4.28 -3.86
N ALA A 280 -4.12 4.90 -3.03
CA ALA A 280 -4.64 6.24 -3.33
C ALA A 280 -3.55 7.32 -3.22
N GLY A 281 -2.53 7.11 -2.38
CA GLY A 281 -1.36 7.97 -2.28
C GLY A 281 -0.63 8.17 -3.61
N ILE A 282 -0.57 7.13 -4.46
CA ILE A 282 0.00 7.22 -5.82
C ILE A 282 -0.76 8.24 -6.66
N GLY A 283 -2.10 8.15 -6.67
CA GLY A 283 -2.95 9.08 -7.40
C GLY A 283 -2.86 10.52 -6.88
N ARG A 284 -2.87 10.73 -5.56
CA ARG A 284 -2.63 12.05 -4.95
C ARG A 284 -1.30 12.65 -5.39
N ASP A 285 -0.25 11.84 -5.39
CA ASP A 285 1.09 12.29 -5.75
C ASP A 285 1.17 12.67 -7.24
N MET A 286 0.52 11.92 -8.14
CA MET A 286 0.43 12.32 -9.55
C MET A 286 -0.38 13.60 -9.74
N ALA A 287 -1.49 13.77 -9.00
CA ALA A 287 -2.29 14.99 -9.04
C ALA A 287 -1.50 16.22 -8.54
N LEU A 288 -0.66 16.05 -7.51
CA LEU A 288 0.25 17.09 -7.01
C LEU A 288 1.20 17.60 -8.11
N TYR A 289 1.65 16.71 -9.01
CA TYR A 289 2.50 17.05 -10.15
C TYR A 289 1.71 17.36 -11.44
N GLY A 290 0.39 17.56 -11.35
CA GLY A 290 -0.42 18.12 -12.43
C GLY A 290 -1.16 17.12 -13.31
N ALA A 291 -1.11 15.81 -13.01
CA ALA A 291 -1.89 14.82 -13.75
C ALA A 291 -3.40 15.01 -13.51
N ASP A 292 -4.20 14.71 -14.53
CA ASP A 292 -5.64 14.51 -14.38
C ASP A 292 -5.92 13.10 -13.84
N VAL A 293 -6.24 13.01 -12.55
CA VAL A 293 -6.40 11.74 -11.85
C VAL A 293 -7.87 11.45 -11.56
N LEU A 294 -8.32 10.27 -11.99
CA LEU A 294 -9.66 9.74 -11.70
C LEU A 294 -9.55 8.38 -10.99
N ASN A 295 -10.05 8.29 -9.75
CA ASN A 295 -10.14 7.02 -9.02
C ASN A 295 -11.54 6.40 -9.11
N ILE A 296 -11.60 5.12 -9.47
CA ILE A 296 -12.83 4.34 -9.61
C ILE A 296 -13.11 3.57 -8.32
N TRP A 297 -14.28 3.82 -7.74
CA TRP A 297 -14.83 3.10 -6.60
C TRP A 297 -15.85 2.08 -7.08
N ARG A 298 -15.98 0.96 -6.35
CA ARG A 298 -17.10 0.04 -6.53
C ARG A 298 -18.28 0.47 -5.64
N PRO A 299 -19.54 0.14 -5.99
CA PRO A 299 -20.71 0.56 -5.22
C PRO A 299 -20.71 0.14 -3.75
N ARG A 300 -19.98 -0.93 -3.40
CA ARG A 300 -19.87 -1.46 -2.04
C ARG A 300 -18.56 -1.09 -1.34
N ASP A 301 -17.71 -0.31 -1.99
CA ASP A 301 -16.50 0.18 -1.35
C ASP A 301 -16.88 1.22 -0.29
N SER A 302 -16.17 1.18 0.83
CA SER A 302 -16.30 2.12 1.92
C SER A 302 -14.92 2.60 2.32
N GLU A 303 -14.82 3.84 2.80
CA GLU A 303 -13.56 4.38 3.28
C GLU A 303 -13.74 5.13 4.61
N ILE A 304 -12.68 5.16 5.42
CA ILE A 304 -12.61 5.98 6.61
C ILE A 304 -12.31 7.41 6.18
N GLU A 305 -13.12 8.36 6.66
CA GLU A 305 -13.09 9.77 6.23
C GLU A 305 -11.67 10.38 6.32
N ALA A 306 -10.98 10.13 7.43
CA ALA A 306 -9.60 10.60 7.63
C ALA A 306 -8.63 10.11 6.55
N PHE A 307 -8.74 8.84 6.16
CA PHE A 307 -7.90 8.28 5.11
C PHE A 307 -8.28 8.87 3.76
N ALA A 308 -9.58 8.87 3.43
CA ALA A 308 -10.06 9.43 2.17
C ALA A 308 -9.61 10.89 1.97
N TRP A 309 -9.68 11.71 3.02
CA TRP A 309 -9.33 13.13 2.93
C TRP A 309 -7.82 13.37 2.77
N ASP A 310 -6.97 12.57 3.42
CA ASP A 310 -5.51 12.70 3.27
C ASP A 310 -5.02 12.24 1.89
N VAL A 311 -5.51 11.09 1.43
CA VAL A 311 -4.93 10.44 0.23
C VAL A 311 -5.72 10.67 -1.06
N GLN A 312 -6.79 11.47 -1.07
CA GLN A 312 -7.52 11.83 -2.30
C GLN A 312 -7.42 13.31 -2.71
N VAL A 313 -6.56 14.09 -2.05
CA VAL A 313 -6.34 15.49 -2.42
C VAL A 313 -5.91 15.61 -3.89
N GLY A 314 -6.60 16.48 -4.64
CA GLY A 314 -6.32 16.73 -6.06
C GLY A 314 -6.91 15.70 -7.02
N MET A 315 -7.48 14.59 -6.54
CA MET A 315 -8.10 13.57 -7.39
C MET A 315 -9.60 13.81 -7.58
N ARG A 316 -10.12 13.36 -8.73
CA ARG A 316 -11.57 13.13 -8.92
C ARG A 316 -11.88 11.67 -8.65
N SER A 317 -13.13 11.39 -8.32
CA SER A 317 -13.60 10.02 -8.15
C SER A 317 -14.97 9.80 -8.79
N THR A 318 -15.23 8.55 -9.17
CA THR A 318 -16.55 8.11 -9.64
C THR A 318 -16.79 6.66 -9.22
N ILE A 319 -18.02 6.18 -9.40
CA ILE A 319 -18.42 4.82 -9.06
C ILE A 319 -18.78 4.10 -10.35
N LEU A 320 -18.17 2.93 -10.58
CA LEU A 320 -18.51 2.01 -11.66
C LEU A 320 -18.66 0.58 -11.12
N ASP A 321 -19.74 -0.09 -11.48
CA ASP A 321 -20.05 -1.45 -11.10
C ASP A 321 -19.59 -2.49 -12.16
N ASP A 322 -20.09 -3.72 -12.06
CA ASP A 322 -19.74 -4.83 -12.97
C ASP A 322 -20.80 -5.04 -14.07
N SER A 323 -21.75 -4.11 -14.23
CA SER A 323 -22.70 -4.13 -15.34
C SER A 323 -21.97 -3.97 -16.67
N LYS A 324 -22.61 -4.42 -17.75
CA LYS A 324 -22.03 -4.30 -19.10
C LYS A 324 -21.80 -2.85 -19.51
N GLU A 325 -22.66 -1.94 -19.07
CA GLU A 325 -22.56 -0.50 -19.36
C GLU A 325 -21.37 0.12 -18.62
N ASP A 326 -21.26 -0.10 -17.31
CA ASP A 326 -20.15 0.42 -16.51
C ASP A 326 -18.81 -0.20 -16.90
N ARG A 327 -18.78 -1.48 -17.27
CA ARG A 327 -17.57 -2.12 -17.83
C ARG A 327 -17.17 -1.48 -19.16
N ALA A 328 -18.13 -1.19 -20.04
CA ALA A 328 -17.83 -0.48 -21.29
C ALA A 328 -17.28 0.93 -21.02
N ARG A 329 -17.84 1.64 -20.04
CA ARG A 329 -17.35 2.95 -19.61
C ARG A 329 -15.95 2.88 -19.00
N PHE A 330 -15.70 1.89 -18.15
CA PHE A 330 -14.38 1.64 -17.56
C PHE A 330 -13.34 1.39 -18.67
N ASN A 331 -13.65 0.53 -19.64
CA ASN A 331 -12.74 0.23 -20.75
C ASN A 331 -12.46 1.46 -21.63
N GLN A 332 -13.45 2.34 -21.81
CA GLN A 332 -13.25 3.62 -22.50
C GLN A 332 -12.25 4.50 -21.73
N LEU A 333 -12.44 4.65 -20.42
CA LEU A 333 -11.53 5.44 -19.58
C LEU A 333 -10.12 4.85 -19.57
N LEU A 334 -9.99 3.52 -19.46
CA LEU A 334 -8.71 2.83 -19.45
C LEU A 334 -7.94 3.04 -20.76
N LYS A 335 -8.64 3.01 -21.90
CA LYS A 335 -8.03 3.26 -23.22
C LYS A 335 -7.48 4.68 -23.37
N GLU A 336 -8.02 5.64 -22.65
CA GLU A 336 -7.58 7.05 -22.68
C GLU A 336 -6.56 7.39 -21.59
N ALA A 337 -6.24 6.45 -20.68
CA ALA A 337 -5.31 6.67 -19.59
C ALA A 337 -3.85 6.44 -20.04
N ASP A 338 -2.94 7.30 -19.58
CA ASP A 338 -1.50 7.13 -19.74
C ASP A 338 -0.93 6.25 -18.62
N VAL A 339 -1.55 6.27 -17.43
CA VAL A 339 -1.16 5.47 -16.27
C VAL A 339 -2.38 4.81 -15.65
N PHE A 340 -2.30 3.50 -15.42
CA PHE A 340 -3.25 2.77 -14.61
C PHE A 340 -2.60 2.38 -13.28
N PHE A 341 -3.26 2.65 -12.15
CA PHE A 341 -2.74 2.30 -10.82
C PHE A 341 -3.79 1.56 -9.96
N ALA A 342 -3.36 0.54 -9.23
CA ALA A 342 -4.22 -0.23 -8.34
C ALA A 342 -3.42 -0.89 -7.21
N ASN A 343 -4.05 -1.06 -6.04
CA ASN A 343 -3.50 -1.80 -4.90
C ASN A 343 -4.48 -2.87 -4.42
N LYS A 344 -4.96 -3.70 -5.35
CA LYS A 344 -5.94 -4.74 -5.06
C LYS A 344 -5.22 -6.03 -4.66
N ARG A 345 -5.91 -6.84 -3.84
CA ARG A 345 -5.40 -8.14 -3.40
C ARG A 345 -5.00 -9.03 -4.60
N PRO A 346 -4.05 -9.96 -4.42
CA PRO A 346 -3.64 -10.90 -5.46
C PRO A 346 -4.85 -11.59 -6.13
N GLY A 347 -4.79 -11.74 -7.45
CA GLY A 347 -5.85 -12.34 -8.27
C GLY A 347 -7.05 -11.43 -8.57
N PHE A 348 -7.21 -10.28 -7.91
CA PHE A 348 -8.31 -9.36 -8.22
C PHE A 348 -8.19 -8.81 -9.64
N LEU A 349 -7.04 -8.25 -10.02
CA LEU A 349 -6.84 -7.66 -11.35
C LEU A 349 -7.03 -8.71 -12.45
N LYS A 350 -6.45 -9.90 -12.26
CA LYS A 350 -6.64 -11.07 -13.14
C LYS A 350 -8.10 -11.43 -13.39
N LYS A 351 -8.89 -11.52 -12.32
CA LYS A 351 -10.33 -11.82 -12.43
C LYS A 351 -11.11 -10.76 -13.21
N HIS A 352 -10.56 -9.54 -13.31
CA HIS A 352 -11.16 -8.41 -14.00
C HIS A 352 -10.47 -8.08 -15.33
N ASP A 353 -9.58 -8.95 -15.85
CA ASP A 353 -8.78 -8.75 -17.06
C ASP A 353 -7.96 -7.45 -17.03
N LEU A 354 -7.32 -7.18 -15.88
CA LEU A 354 -6.50 -5.97 -15.63
C LEU A 354 -5.08 -6.31 -15.17
N ASP A 355 -4.71 -7.60 -15.15
CA ASP A 355 -3.31 -8.00 -14.98
C ASP A 355 -2.57 -7.93 -16.32
N ALA A 356 -1.25 -7.80 -16.21
CA ALA A 356 -0.31 -7.80 -17.32
C ALA A 356 -0.05 -9.20 -17.86
#